data_AF-A0A2V3ITW8-F1
#
_entry.id   AF-A0A2V3ITW8-F1
#
_cell.length_a   1.000
_cell.length_b   1.000
_cell.length_c   1.000
_cell.angle_alpha   90.00
_cell.angle_beta   90.00
_cell.angle_gamma   90.00
#
_symmetry.space_group_name_H-M   'P 1'
#
loop_
_entity.id
_entity.type
_entity.pdbx_description
1 polymer ?
#
loop_
_entity_poly.entity_id
_entity_poly.type
_entity_poly.pdbx_seq_one_letter_code
_entity_poly.pdbx_strand_id
1 'polypeptide(L)'
;MRKTCSGISEAEKFASRIEGNRSSLAMEVDGFVFKLDDVRAREAAGRTARVPRGAIAYKFAVQSKVTQLKDIVIQVSWAGLITSVAFFELVKIGGTMLSLAMLHNFDEVVEQNPAAGSAPQVFRILVPRRGKLVNRALYST
;
A
#
# COMPACT_ATOMS: atom_id res chain seq x y z
N MET A 1 -7.39 4.86 -21.16
CA MET A 1 -7.89 3.51 -21.51
C MET A 1 -9.31 3.36 -20.99
N ARG A 2 -10.28 2.98 -21.83
CA ARG A 2 -11.69 2.77 -21.45
C ARG A 2 -12.13 1.42 -22.00
N LYS A 3 -12.80 0.60 -21.19
CA LYS A 3 -13.46 -0.63 -21.60
C LYS A 3 -14.86 -0.65 -21.01
N THR A 4 -15.85 -1.00 -21.82
CA THR A 4 -17.21 -1.28 -21.34
C THR A 4 -17.26 -2.74 -20.90
N CYS A 5 -17.80 -2.97 -19.71
CA CYS A 5 -17.95 -4.30 -19.13
C CYS A 5 -19.44 -4.57 -18.92
N SER A 6 -19.88 -5.76 -19.30
CA SER A 6 -21.26 -6.23 -19.22
C SER A 6 -21.70 -6.60 -17.79
N GLY A 7 -20.77 -6.67 -16.84
CA GLY A 7 -21.05 -6.94 -15.43
C GLY A 7 -19.80 -6.90 -14.56
N ILE A 8 -20.01 -7.14 -13.26
CA ILE A 8 -18.97 -7.03 -12.22
C ILE A 8 -17.82 -8.02 -12.46
N SER A 9 -18.13 -9.29 -12.78
CA SER A 9 -17.09 -10.30 -13.01
C SER A 9 -16.17 -9.95 -14.19
N GLU A 10 -16.71 -9.33 -15.25
CA GLU A 10 -15.90 -8.89 -16.38
C GLU A 10 -15.03 -7.68 -16.00
N ALA A 11 -15.57 -6.77 -15.19
CA ALA A 11 -14.86 -5.62 -14.67
C ALA A 11 -13.68 -6.04 -13.76
N GLU A 12 -13.90 -7.03 -12.88
CA GLU A 12 -12.86 -7.60 -12.01
C GLU A 12 -11.76 -8.29 -12.83
N LYS A 13 -12.13 -9.16 -13.78
CA LYS A 13 -11.16 -9.81 -14.67
C LYS A 13 -10.32 -8.80 -15.45
N PHE A 14 -10.95 -7.71 -15.91
CA PHE A 14 -10.23 -6.63 -16.56
C PHE A 14 -9.27 -5.92 -15.60
N ALA A 15 -9.70 -5.59 -14.39
CA ALA A 15 -8.85 -4.96 -13.39
C ALA A 15 -7.64 -5.84 -13.03
N SER A 16 -7.85 -7.12 -12.73
CA SER A 16 -6.76 -8.05 -12.39
C SER A 16 -5.78 -8.25 -13.55
N ARG A 17 -6.27 -8.30 -14.80
CA ARG A 17 -5.41 -8.40 -15.98
C ARG A 17 -4.47 -7.18 -16.12
N ILE A 18 -4.99 -5.98 -15.88
CA ILE A 18 -4.16 -4.78 -15.97
C ILE A 18 -3.26 -4.64 -14.74
N GLU A 19 -3.73 -5.03 -13.55
CA GLU A 19 -2.91 -5.05 -12.34
C GLU A 19 -1.68 -5.96 -12.50
N GLY A 20 -1.85 -7.15 -13.09
CA GLY A 20 -0.73 -8.05 -13.40
C GLY A 20 0.24 -7.49 -14.45
N ASN A 21 -0.24 -6.65 -15.36
CA ASN A 21 0.57 -5.98 -16.39
C ASN A 21 0.88 -4.52 -16.05
N ARG A 22 0.82 -4.17 -14.77
CA ARG A 22 0.90 -2.77 -14.34
C ARG A 22 2.22 -2.09 -14.74
N SER A 23 3.30 -2.85 -14.77
CA SER A 23 4.64 -2.38 -15.14
C SER A 23 4.78 -2.05 -16.63
N SER A 24 3.89 -2.54 -17.50
CA SER A 24 3.94 -2.26 -18.95
C SER A 24 3.14 -1.01 -19.35
N LEU A 25 2.41 -0.40 -18.42
CA LEU A 25 1.72 0.85 -18.66
C LEU A 25 2.72 1.99 -18.79
N ALA A 26 2.51 2.87 -19.77
CA ALA A 26 3.35 4.05 -20.01
C ALA A 26 3.32 5.07 -18.85
N MET A 27 2.47 4.87 -17.84
CA MET A 27 2.33 5.76 -16.70
C MET A 27 1.97 4.99 -15.42
N GLU A 28 2.32 5.56 -14.27
CA GLU A 28 1.88 5.02 -12.98
C GLU A 28 0.38 5.25 -12.77
N VAL A 29 -0.37 4.16 -12.65
CA VAL A 29 -1.80 4.16 -12.36
C VAL A 29 -2.07 3.51 -11.01
N ASP A 30 -2.84 4.17 -10.13
CA ASP A 30 -3.15 3.64 -8.80
C ASP A 30 -4.38 2.73 -8.73
N GLY A 31 -5.07 2.60 -9.85
CA GLY A 31 -6.29 1.80 -9.96
C GLY A 31 -7.17 2.27 -11.11
N PHE A 32 -8.45 1.90 -11.03
CA PHE A 32 -9.50 2.25 -11.98
C PHE A 32 -10.64 2.98 -11.31
N VAL A 33 -11.47 3.62 -12.13
CA VAL A 33 -12.79 4.08 -11.72
C VAL A 33 -13.80 3.29 -12.52
N PHE A 34 -14.61 2.48 -11.83
CA PHE A 34 -15.79 1.88 -12.42
C PHE A 34 -16.92 2.88 -12.35
N LYS A 35 -17.65 3.07 -13.44
CA LYS A 35 -18.79 3.97 -13.51
C LYS A 35 -19.92 3.31 -14.28
N LEU A 36 -21.15 3.61 -13.90
CA LEU A 36 -22.32 3.26 -14.69
C LEU A 36 -22.21 3.93 -16.06
N ASP A 37 -22.37 3.14 -17.12
CA ASP A 37 -22.27 3.63 -18.50
C ASP A 37 -23.56 4.34 -18.92
N ASP A 38 -24.72 3.87 -18.43
CA ASP A 38 -26.00 4.56 -18.60
C ASP A 38 -26.04 5.86 -17.77
N VAL A 39 -26.23 6.97 -18.48
CA VAL A 39 -26.33 8.31 -17.92
C VAL A 39 -27.55 8.45 -17.01
N ARG A 40 -28.69 7.87 -17.39
CA ARG A 40 -29.93 7.96 -16.60
C ARG A 40 -29.79 7.22 -15.28
N ALA A 41 -29.24 6.01 -15.32
CA ALA A 41 -28.93 5.24 -14.11
C ALA A 41 -27.94 5.97 -13.19
N ARG A 42 -26.93 6.63 -13.77
CA ARG A 42 -25.95 7.42 -13.01
C ARG A 42 -26.56 8.66 -12.35
N GLU A 43 -27.48 9.34 -13.04
CA GLU A 43 -28.21 10.48 -12.49
C GLU A 43 -29.16 10.05 -11.36
N ALA A 44 -29.91 8.97 -11.58
CA ALA A 44 -30.80 8.38 -10.57
C ALA A 44 -30.04 7.90 -9.33
N ALA A 45 -28.83 7.37 -9.48
CA ALA A 45 -27.97 6.99 -8.36
C ALA A 45 -27.59 8.19 -7.48
N GLY A 46 -27.54 9.40 -8.05
CA GLY A 46 -27.26 10.63 -7.32
C GLY A 46 -25.80 10.77 -6.84
N ARG A 47 -25.59 11.70 -5.91
CA ARG A 47 -24.29 11.99 -5.30
C ARG A 47 -24.43 12.29 -3.80
N THR A 48 -23.38 12.02 -3.04
CA THR A 48 -23.21 12.54 -1.68
C THR A 48 -22.54 13.90 -1.73
N ALA A 49 -22.31 14.54 -0.56
CA ALA A 49 -21.62 15.84 -0.49
C ALA A 49 -20.20 15.85 -1.10
N ARG A 50 -19.55 14.67 -1.23
CA ARG A 50 -18.15 14.57 -1.70
C ARG A 50 -17.94 13.62 -2.87
N VAL A 51 -18.80 12.61 -3.05
CA VAL A 51 -18.58 11.55 -4.07
C VAL A 51 -19.86 11.17 -4.83
N PRO A 52 -19.78 10.93 -6.16
CA PRO A 52 -20.90 10.40 -6.94
C PRO A 52 -21.18 8.94 -6.55
N ARG A 53 -22.45 8.52 -6.52
CA ARG A 53 -22.82 7.13 -6.18
C ARG A 53 -22.69 6.17 -7.37
N GLY A 54 -22.88 6.67 -8.59
CA GLY A 54 -22.75 5.88 -9.82
C GLY A 54 -21.32 5.63 -10.29
N ALA A 55 -20.31 5.89 -9.45
CA ALA A 55 -18.92 5.59 -9.74
C ALA A 55 -18.14 5.22 -8.48
N ILE A 56 -17.22 4.26 -8.59
CA ILE A 56 -16.38 3.77 -7.50
C ILE A 56 -14.93 3.65 -7.96
N ALA A 57 -14.01 4.12 -7.11
CA ALA A 57 -12.58 3.96 -7.33
C ALA A 57 -12.12 2.59 -6.84
N TYR A 58 -11.61 1.76 -7.75
CA TYR A 58 -10.99 0.48 -7.47
C TYR A 58 -9.47 0.67 -7.43
N LYS A 59 -8.87 0.68 -6.24
CA LYS A 59 -7.43 0.84 -6.07
C LYS A 59 -6.73 -0.52 -6.12
N PHE A 60 -5.59 -0.58 -6.79
CA PHE A 60 -4.76 -1.80 -6.82
C PHE A 60 -4.21 -2.16 -5.45
N ALA A 61 -3.83 -3.42 -5.30
CA ALA A 61 -3.18 -3.93 -4.11
C ALA A 61 -1.90 -3.12 -3.80
N VAL A 62 -1.66 -2.98 -2.50
CA VAL A 62 -0.45 -2.32 -1.99
C VAL A 62 0.76 -3.13 -2.40
N GLN A 63 1.75 -2.46 -2.99
CA GLN A 63 3.02 -3.12 -3.32
C GLN A 63 3.77 -3.42 -2.04
N SER A 64 4.13 -4.69 -1.88
CA SER A 64 4.88 -5.20 -0.75
C SER A 64 6.21 -5.76 -1.22
N LYS A 65 7.26 -5.59 -0.43
CA LYS A 65 8.51 -6.31 -0.70
C LYS A 65 9.16 -6.77 0.59
N VAL A 66 9.82 -7.91 0.47
CA VAL A 66 10.56 -8.52 1.56
C VAL A 66 11.98 -7.95 1.58
N THR A 67 12.46 -7.52 2.74
CA THR A 67 13.83 -7.01 2.94
C THR A 67 14.36 -7.42 4.32
N GLN A 68 15.67 -7.29 4.51
CA GLN A 68 16.35 -7.64 5.75
C GLN A 68 16.35 -6.46 6.73
N LEU A 69 16.04 -6.74 7.99
CA LEU A 69 16.19 -5.79 9.09
C LEU A 69 17.68 -5.66 9.46
N LYS A 70 18.14 -4.41 9.61
CA LYS A 70 19.49 -4.09 10.08
C LYS A 70 19.51 -3.74 11.56
N ASP A 71 18.60 -2.87 11.97
CA ASP A 71 18.61 -2.27 13.30
C ASP A 71 17.23 -1.71 13.66
N ILE A 72 16.94 -1.55 14.94
CA ILE A 72 15.75 -0.88 15.46
C ILE A 72 16.18 0.16 16.48
N VAL A 73 15.82 1.42 16.23
CA VAL A 73 16.11 2.55 17.13
C VAL A 73 14.82 3.10 17.71
N ILE A 74 14.84 3.40 19.00
CA ILE A 74 13.76 4.10 19.69
C ILE A 74 14.05 5.60 19.70
N GLN A 75 13.15 6.38 19.12
CA GLN A 75 13.19 7.84 19.14
C GLN A 75 12.24 8.36 20.20
N VAL A 76 12.72 9.27 21.04
CA VAL A 76 11.92 9.96 22.05
C VAL A 76 11.85 11.44 21.66
N SER A 77 10.65 11.94 21.43
CA SER A 77 10.43 13.37 21.19
C SER A 77 10.41 14.16 22.49
N TRP A 78 10.60 15.48 22.41
CA TRP A 78 10.50 16.39 23.56
C TRP A 78 9.14 16.32 24.28
N ALA A 79 8.07 15.95 23.57
CA ALA A 79 6.73 15.77 24.11
C ALA A 79 6.52 14.39 24.77
N GLY A 80 7.56 13.55 24.84
CA GLY A 80 7.50 12.21 25.40
C GLY A 80 6.90 11.16 24.46
N LEU A 81 6.59 11.50 23.21
CA LEU A 81 6.17 10.51 22.21
C LEU A 81 7.36 9.59 21.87
N ILE A 82 7.16 8.28 22.07
CA ILE A 82 8.12 7.22 21.77
C ILE A 82 7.76 6.63 20.40
N THR A 83 8.73 6.59 19.48
CA THR A 83 8.55 6.03 18.14
C THR A 83 9.65 5.02 17.86
N SER A 84 9.27 3.79 17.50
CA SER A 84 10.22 2.77 17.06
C SER A 84 10.42 2.87 15.54
N VAL A 85 11.69 2.96 15.14
CA VAL A 85 12.09 3.09 13.74
C VAL A 85 13.01 1.92 13.39
N ALA A 86 12.60 1.14 12.39
CA ALA A 86 13.37 0.03 11.87
C ALA A 86 14.16 0.45 10.62
N PHE A 87 15.44 0.09 10.59
CA PHE A 87 16.35 0.27 9.47
C PHE A 87 16.46 -1.04 8.69
N PHE A 88 16.38 -0.94 7.37
CA PHE A 88 16.38 -2.09 6.47
C PHE A 88 17.46 -1.98 5.39
N GLU A 89 17.78 -3.13 4.78
CA GLU A 89 18.46 -3.13 3.48
C GLU A 89 17.65 -2.37 2.42
N LEU A 90 18.37 -1.60 1.61
CA LEU A 90 17.79 -0.67 0.65
C LEU A 90 16.95 -1.43 -0.38
N VAL A 91 15.65 -1.16 -0.40
CA VAL A 91 14.69 -1.91 -1.23
C VAL A 91 13.86 -0.97 -2.10
N LYS A 92 13.75 -1.28 -3.40
CA LYS A 92 12.85 -0.58 -4.32
C LYS A 92 11.43 -1.16 -4.25
N ILE A 93 10.47 -0.33 -3.82
CA ILE A 93 9.04 -0.68 -3.77
C ILE A 93 8.24 0.43 -4.45
N GLY A 94 7.48 0.07 -5.50
CA GLY A 94 6.60 1.00 -6.19
C GLY A 94 7.24 2.29 -6.68
N GLY A 95 8.41 2.17 -7.30
CA GLY A 95 9.16 3.30 -7.84
C GLY A 95 10.00 4.06 -6.81
N THR A 96 9.76 3.84 -5.51
CA THR A 96 10.46 4.52 -4.41
C THR A 96 11.51 3.61 -3.77
N MET A 97 12.62 4.20 -3.32
CA MET A 97 13.66 3.51 -2.55
C MET A 97 13.36 3.67 -1.06
N LEU A 98 13.40 2.57 -0.31
CA LEU A 98 13.13 2.54 1.12
C LEU A 98 14.27 1.87 1.88
N SER A 99 14.66 2.50 2.97
CA SER A 99 15.63 1.99 3.95
C SER A 99 15.11 2.08 5.39
N LEU A 100 13.94 2.68 5.61
CA LEU A 100 13.38 2.92 6.95
C LEU A 100 11.85 2.76 6.98
N ALA A 101 11.35 2.18 8.07
CA ALA A 101 9.92 2.08 8.35
C ALA A 101 9.63 2.27 9.84
N MET A 102 8.44 2.79 10.16
CA MET A 102 7.99 2.88 11.54
C MET A 102 7.40 1.53 11.96
N LEU A 103 7.74 1.11 13.17
CA LEU A 103 7.09 0.00 13.85
C LEU A 103 6.00 0.58 14.76
N HIS A 104 4.81 -0.03 14.71
CA HIS A 104 3.67 0.47 15.48
C HIS A 104 3.37 -0.36 16.72
N ASN A 105 3.97 -1.55 16.81
CA ASN A 105 3.79 -2.45 17.92
C ASN A 105 5.10 -2.56 18.68
N PHE A 106 5.10 -2.18 19.96
CA PHE A 106 6.29 -2.22 20.79
C PHE A 106 6.67 -3.66 21.15
N ASP A 107 5.69 -4.54 21.27
CA ASP A 107 5.92 -5.96 21.57
C ASP A 107 6.70 -6.63 20.43
N GLU A 108 6.38 -6.30 19.18
CA GLU A 108 7.13 -6.73 17.99
C GLU A 108 8.59 -6.25 18.03
N VAL A 109 8.86 -5.06 18.56
CA VAL A 109 10.23 -4.52 18.64
C VAL A 109 11.09 -5.34 19.60
N VAL A 110 10.54 -5.71 20.76
CA VAL A 110 11.30 -6.42 21.80
C VAL A 110 11.64 -7.84 21.37
N GLU A 111 10.71 -8.54 20.74
CA GLU A 111 10.96 -9.89 20.21
C GLU A 111 11.92 -9.89 19.02
N GLN A 112 11.93 -8.81 18.23
CA GLN A 112 12.60 -8.79 16.92
C GLN A 112 13.84 -7.92 16.87
N ASN A 113 14.31 -7.39 18.01
CA ASN A 113 15.59 -6.70 18.06
C ASN A 113 16.74 -7.73 17.96
N PRO A 114 17.49 -7.78 16.84
CA PRO A 114 18.54 -8.77 16.69
C PRO A 114 19.68 -8.51 17.68
N ALA A 115 19.98 -9.48 18.54
CA ALA A 115 21.23 -9.47 19.28
C ALA A 115 22.41 -9.58 18.30
N ALA A 116 23.57 -9.02 18.65
CA ALA A 116 24.77 -9.13 17.83
C ALA A 116 25.10 -10.61 17.53
N GLY A 117 25.17 -10.98 16.24
CA GLY A 117 25.40 -12.37 15.80
C GLY A 117 24.16 -13.21 15.53
N SER A 118 22.95 -12.65 15.67
CA SER A 118 21.68 -13.32 15.33
C SER A 118 21.51 -13.52 13.82
N ALA A 119 20.72 -14.53 13.43
CA ALA A 119 20.34 -14.72 12.02
C ALA A 119 19.58 -13.48 11.47
N PRO A 120 19.77 -13.14 10.19
CA PRO A 120 19.11 -11.99 9.57
C PRO A 120 17.59 -12.17 9.58
N GLN A 121 16.89 -11.23 10.22
CA GLN A 121 15.44 -11.20 10.27
C GLN A 121 14.85 -10.52 9.02
N VAL A 122 13.72 -11.04 8.57
CA VAL A 122 13.15 -10.71 7.26
C VAL A 122 11.75 -10.12 7.44
N PHE A 123 11.51 -8.96 6.84
CA PHE A 123 10.27 -8.21 7.00
C PHE A 123 9.61 -7.91 5.67
N ARG A 124 8.28 -7.90 5.67
CA ARG A 124 7.49 -7.49 4.51
C ARG A 124 7.03 -6.05 4.67
N ILE A 125 7.67 -5.15 3.95
CA ILE A 125 7.32 -3.73 3.99
C ILE A 125 6.15 -3.46 3.06
N LEU A 126 5.11 -2.81 3.58
CA LEU A 126 3.99 -2.27 2.82
C LEU A 126 4.15 -0.76 2.65
N VAL A 127 4.00 -0.30 1.41
CA VAL A 127 4.08 1.14 1.09
C VAL A 127 2.69 1.66 0.75
N PRO A 128 2.00 2.34 1.69
CA PRO A 128 0.72 2.95 1.36
C PRO A 128 0.92 4.10 0.35
N ARG A 129 0.02 4.23 -0.62
CA ARG A 129 0.03 5.35 -1.56
C ARG A 129 -0.82 6.52 -1.05
N ARG A 130 -0.16 7.70 -0.94
CA ARG A 130 -0.67 9.06 -0.66
C ARG A 130 -1.66 9.21 0.51
N GLY A 131 -1.24 9.95 1.54
CA GLY A 131 -2.11 10.53 2.58
C GLY A 131 -1.61 10.36 4.01
N LYS A 132 -0.72 9.40 4.26
CA LYS A 132 0.02 9.24 5.51
C LYS A 132 1.40 8.69 5.16
N LEU A 133 2.47 9.42 5.46
CA LEU A 133 3.86 8.96 5.44
C LEU A 133 4.03 7.94 6.57
N VAL A 134 3.42 6.77 6.43
CA VAL A 134 3.55 5.69 7.41
C VAL A 134 3.96 4.46 6.63
N ASN A 135 5.27 4.31 6.45
CA ASN A 135 5.85 3.06 5.99
C ASN A 135 5.56 2.04 7.10
N ARG A 136 4.65 1.11 6.84
CA ARG A 136 4.29 0.07 7.79
C ARG A 136 5.05 -1.20 7.40
N ALA A 137 6.03 -1.58 8.22
CA ALA A 137 6.54 -2.93 8.15
C ALA A 137 5.48 -3.86 8.76
N LEU A 138 5.07 -4.89 8.02
CA LEU A 138 4.33 -6.00 8.59
C LEU A 138 5.28 -7.19 8.63
N TYR A 139 5.30 -7.87 9.77
CA TYR A 139 6.00 -9.14 9.87
C TYR A 139 5.33 -10.15 8.93
N SER A 140 6.13 -10.91 8.18
CA SER A 140 5.64 -12.08 7.45
C SER A 140 6.10 -13.29 8.24
N THR A 141 5.16 -14.03 8.81
CA THR A 141 5.39 -15.42 9.22
C THR A 141 5.75 -16.27 8.00
#